data_AF-A0A3G9DT39-F1
#
_entry.id   AF-A0A3G9DT39-F1
#
_cell.length_a   1.000
_cell.length_b   1.000
_cell.length_c   1.000
_cell.angle_alpha   90.00
_cell.angle_beta   90.00
_cell.angle_gamma   90.00
#
_symmetry.space_group_name_H-M   'P 1'
#
loop_
_entity.id
_entity.type
_entity.pdbx_description
1 polymer ?
#
loop_
_entity_poly.entity_id
_entity_poly.type
_entity_poly.pdbx_seq_one_letter_code
_entity_poly.pdbx_strand_id
1 'polypeptide(L)'
;MKAYRFLFLLILFPFFTSCLTTGLEELPVYKDAEITNFKFEYRWSEKEGTSDLLKVKPLTVNLAINKEKQEIVCKITVPQADSQGFTEAVRNNVSLNNIVGFCTISTAATIAPIGTSPALGKPADFSQPNMSYEVIAADKTTKKTWKLIIESFSK
;
A
#
# COMPACT_ATOMS: atom_id res chain seq x y z
N MET A 1 48.70 -42.08 -6.89
CA MET A 1 48.88 -40.71 -7.44
C MET A 1 47.60 -40.04 -8.01
N LYS A 2 46.42 -40.69 -7.99
CA LYS A 2 45.18 -40.08 -8.53
C LYS A 2 44.32 -39.32 -7.49
N ALA A 3 44.41 -39.70 -6.21
CA ALA A 3 43.62 -39.10 -5.14
C ALA A 3 44.10 -37.69 -4.72
N TYR A 4 45.41 -37.40 -4.78
CA TYR A 4 45.93 -36.07 -4.42
C TYR A 4 45.55 -34.98 -5.44
N ARG A 5 45.28 -35.35 -6.70
CA ARG A 5 44.90 -34.42 -7.78
C ARG A 5 43.48 -33.87 -7.58
N PHE A 6 42.58 -34.67 -7.02
CA PHE A 6 41.22 -34.24 -6.67
C PHE A 6 41.18 -33.42 -5.36
N LEU A 7 42.08 -33.71 -4.41
CA LEU A 7 42.19 -32.95 -3.15
C LEU A 7 42.65 -31.50 -3.39
N PHE A 8 43.57 -31.29 -4.34
CA PHE A 8 44.06 -29.96 -4.72
C PHE A 8 42.98 -29.08 -5.38
N LEU A 9 42.06 -29.70 -6.13
CA LEU A 9 40.93 -29.03 -6.80
C LEU A 9 39.85 -28.55 -5.82
N LEU A 10 39.66 -29.25 -4.69
CA LEU A 10 38.67 -28.89 -3.68
C LEU A 10 39.08 -27.65 -2.85
N ILE A 11 40.39 -27.43 -2.71
CA ILE A 11 40.97 -26.30 -1.96
C ILE A 11 40.90 -24.98 -2.76
N LEU A 12 40.74 -25.03 -4.08
CA LEU A 12 40.69 -23.85 -4.97
C LEU A 12 39.30 -23.19 -5.07
N PHE A 13 38.23 -23.84 -4.60
CA PHE A 13 36.85 -23.34 -4.70
C PHE A 13 36.47 -22.14 -3.80
N PRO A 14 36.98 -21.96 -2.57
CA PRO A 14 36.54 -20.87 -1.70
C PRO A 14 37.11 -19.48 -2.08
N PHE A 15 38.16 -19.41 -2.91
CA PHE A 15 38.85 -18.16 -3.23
C PHE A 15 38.14 -17.24 -4.25
N PHE A 16 37.10 -17.74 -4.94
CA PHE A 16 36.35 -16.94 -5.91
C PHE A 16 35.18 -16.13 -5.32
N THR A 17 34.91 -16.23 -4.01
CA THR A 17 33.83 -15.47 -3.35
C THR A 17 34.20 -14.00 -3.12
N SER A 18 35.49 -13.67 -3.04
CA SER A 18 35.96 -12.31 -2.77
C SER A 18 35.66 -11.30 -3.88
N CYS A 19 35.47 -11.72 -5.14
CA CYS A 19 35.21 -10.81 -6.25
C CYS A 19 33.75 -10.32 -6.32
N LEU A 20 32.83 -10.88 -5.52
CA LEU A 20 31.40 -10.55 -5.63
C LEU A 20 31.02 -9.25 -4.91
N THR A 21 31.75 -8.91 -3.84
CA THR A 21 31.41 -7.78 -2.96
C THR A 21 32.48 -6.68 -2.91
N THR A 22 33.66 -6.91 -3.53
CA THR A 22 34.75 -5.92 -3.53
C THR A 22 34.38 -4.72 -4.40
N GLY A 23 34.14 -3.55 -3.79
CA GLY A 23 33.79 -2.31 -4.48
C GLY A 23 32.29 -1.97 -4.49
N LEU A 24 31.44 -2.79 -3.86
CA LEU A 24 30.06 -2.40 -3.55
C LEU A 24 30.01 -1.81 -2.14
N GLU A 25 29.59 -0.55 -2.03
CA GLU A 25 29.25 0.03 -0.73
C GLU A 25 28.04 -0.71 -0.15
N GLU A 26 28.10 -1.08 1.13
CA GLU A 26 26.92 -1.59 1.83
C GLU A 26 25.88 -0.48 1.94
N LEU A 27 24.80 -0.61 1.18
CA LEU A 27 23.69 0.33 1.25
C LEU A 27 22.90 0.10 2.54
N PRO A 28 22.53 1.17 3.27
CA PRO A 28 21.66 1.02 4.44
C PRO A 28 20.30 0.49 4.00
N VAL A 29 19.83 -0.56 4.67
CA VAL A 29 18.48 -1.08 4.45
C VAL A 29 17.48 -0.15 5.13
N TYR A 30 16.44 0.27 4.40
CA TYR A 30 15.38 1.12 4.94
C TYR A 30 14.64 0.43 6.09
N LYS A 31 14.58 1.09 7.25
CA LYS A 31 13.94 0.59 8.48
C LYS A 31 12.61 1.28 8.79
N ASP A 32 12.17 2.20 7.92
CA ASP A 32 10.94 2.93 8.16
C ASP A 32 9.73 2.09 7.75
N ALA A 33 8.71 2.09 8.60
CA ALA A 33 7.42 1.42 8.39
C ALA A 33 6.26 2.43 8.55
N GLU A 34 6.40 3.59 7.93
CA GLU A 34 5.46 4.70 8.05
C GLU A 34 4.36 4.65 6.98
N ILE A 35 3.19 5.19 7.33
CA ILE A 35 2.22 5.68 6.35
C ILE A 35 2.34 7.21 6.31
N THR A 36 2.53 7.77 5.10
CA THR A 36 2.72 9.21 4.90
C THR A 36 1.55 9.87 4.17
N ASN A 37 0.66 9.09 3.58
CA ASN A 37 -0.55 9.57 2.92
C ASN A 37 -1.62 8.48 2.89
N PHE A 38 -2.89 8.85 2.92
CA PHE A 38 -4.03 7.96 2.74
C PHE A 38 -5.10 8.66 1.91
N LYS A 39 -5.58 8.01 0.86
CA LYS A 39 -6.53 8.56 -0.11
C LYS A 39 -7.65 7.57 -0.39
N PHE A 40 -8.75 8.10 -0.91
CA PHE A 40 -9.89 7.32 -1.33
C PHE A 40 -10.33 7.72 -2.73
N GLU A 41 -10.89 6.77 -3.47
CA GLU A 41 -11.54 7.01 -4.74
C GLU A 41 -12.78 6.13 -4.89
N TYR A 42 -13.73 6.62 -5.68
CA TYR A 42 -14.87 5.84 -6.13
C TYR A 42 -14.62 5.37 -7.56
N ARG A 43 -14.93 4.09 -7.84
CA ARG A 43 -14.81 3.50 -9.17
C ARG A 43 -16.17 3.02 -9.63
N TRP A 44 -16.55 3.32 -10.87
CA TRP A 44 -17.77 2.80 -11.49
C TRP A 44 -17.50 2.38 -12.93
N SER A 45 -18.38 1.54 -13.45
CA SER A 45 -18.32 1.10 -14.83
C SER A 45 -19.37 1.85 -15.64
N GLU A 46 -18.98 2.26 -16.85
CA GLU A 46 -19.85 2.84 -17.86
C GLU A 46 -19.71 2.04 -19.15
N LYS A 47 -20.84 1.78 -19.84
CA LYS A 47 -20.82 1.05 -21.10
C LYS A 47 -20.28 1.95 -22.22
N GLU A 48 -19.27 1.47 -22.93
CA GLU A 48 -18.75 2.07 -24.14
C GLU A 48 -18.83 1.03 -25.28
N GLY A 49 -19.92 1.11 -26.04
CA GLY A 49 -20.27 0.09 -27.03
C GLY A 49 -20.57 -1.26 -26.34
N THR A 50 -19.75 -2.28 -26.63
CA THR A 50 -19.86 -3.62 -26.04
C THR A 50 -18.98 -3.82 -24.80
N SER A 51 -18.10 -2.87 -24.49
CA SER A 51 -17.11 -2.98 -23.40
C SER A 51 -17.51 -2.14 -22.19
N ASP A 52 -16.95 -2.52 -21.04
CA ASP A 52 -17.06 -1.76 -19.79
C ASP A 52 -15.84 -0.87 -19.60
N LEU A 53 -16.05 0.44 -19.59
CA LEU A 53 -15.03 1.42 -19.28
C LEU A 53 -15.03 1.70 -17.77
N LEU A 54 -13.88 1.53 -17.12
CA LEU A 54 -13.69 1.88 -15.73
C LEU A 54 -13.47 3.39 -15.59
N LYS A 55 -14.35 4.06 -14.86
CA LYS A 55 -14.22 5.45 -14.47
C LYS A 55 -13.82 5.55 -13.00
N VAL A 56 -13.08 6.60 -12.65
CA VAL A 56 -12.55 6.83 -11.32
C VAL A 56 -12.77 8.28 -10.91
N LYS A 57 -13.27 8.50 -9.69
CA LYS A 57 -13.40 9.82 -9.07
C LYS A 57 -12.63 9.84 -7.75
N PRO A 58 -11.53 10.60 -7.65
CA PRO A 58 -10.86 10.83 -6.38
C PRO A 58 -11.81 11.51 -5.39
N LEU A 59 -11.83 11.04 -4.15
CA LEU A 59 -12.56 11.71 -3.07
C LEU A 59 -11.65 12.73 -2.40
N THR A 60 -12.23 13.77 -1.84
CA THR A 60 -11.49 14.74 -1.03
C THR A 60 -11.27 14.15 0.35
N VAL A 61 -10.03 14.15 0.82
CA VAL A 61 -9.66 13.61 2.14
C VAL A 61 -8.92 14.69 2.91
N ASN A 62 -9.51 15.13 4.02
CA ASN A 62 -8.77 15.86 5.05
C ASN A 62 -8.13 14.82 5.98
N LEU A 63 -6.80 14.76 5.94
CA LEU A 63 -6.00 13.69 6.51
C LEU A 63 -5.19 14.22 7.70
N ALA A 64 -5.29 13.55 8.84
CA ALA A 64 -4.39 13.73 9.97
C ALA A 64 -3.66 12.41 10.27
N ILE A 65 -2.33 12.46 10.35
CA ILE A 65 -1.49 11.30 10.67
C ILE A 65 -0.77 11.58 11.99
N ASN A 66 -0.98 10.71 12.98
CA ASN A 66 -0.24 10.70 14.23
C ASN A 66 0.75 9.52 14.22
N LYS A 67 2.03 9.82 14.05
CA LYS A 67 3.09 8.79 13.97
C LYS A 67 3.40 8.14 15.32
N GLU A 68 3.21 8.86 16.42
CA GLU A 68 3.46 8.35 17.78
C GLU A 68 2.41 7.31 18.17
N LYS A 69 1.13 7.58 17.83
CA LYS A 69 0.01 6.67 18.08
C LYS A 69 -0.25 5.67 16.96
N GLN A 70 0.41 5.87 15.81
CA GLN A 70 0.20 5.09 14.59
C GLN A 70 -1.26 5.14 14.13
N GLU A 71 -1.83 6.35 14.13
CA GLU A 71 -3.23 6.60 13.79
C GLU A 71 -3.35 7.47 12.54
N ILE A 72 -4.28 7.09 11.68
CA ILE A 72 -4.66 7.82 10.46
C ILE A 72 -6.12 8.19 10.61
N VAL A 73 -6.41 9.48 10.66
CA VAL A 73 -7.76 10.02 10.76
C VAL A 73 -8.13 10.67 9.45
N CYS A 74 -9.22 10.19 8.85
CA CYS A 74 -9.72 10.63 7.54
C CYS A 74 -11.10 11.26 7.70
N LYS A 75 -11.26 12.49 7.19
CA LYS A 75 -12.56 13.10 6.89
C LYS A 75 -12.75 13.09 5.39
N ILE A 76 -13.73 12.34 4.91
CA ILE A 76 -13.95 12.09 3.49
C ILE A 76 -15.11 12.94 3.00
N THR A 77 -14.90 13.67 1.92
CA THR A 77 -15.94 14.42 1.23
C THR A 77 -16.06 13.93 -0.21
N VAL A 78 -17.28 13.56 -0.61
CA VAL A 78 -17.59 13.23 -2.00
C VAL A 78 -17.65 14.54 -2.79
N PRO A 79 -16.89 14.69 -3.89
CA PRO A 79 -16.93 15.89 -4.70
C PRO A 79 -18.34 16.16 -5.26
N GLN A 80 -18.59 17.39 -5.69
CA GLN A 80 -19.80 17.72 -6.44
C GLN A 80 -19.82 16.98 -7.79
N ALA A 81 -21.03 16.77 -8.33
CA ALA A 81 -21.17 16.26 -9.68
C ALA A 81 -20.50 17.18 -10.70
N ASP A 82 -20.07 16.61 -11.82
CA ASP A 82 -19.39 17.34 -12.89
C ASP A 82 -19.89 16.97 -14.28
N SER A 83 -19.47 17.76 -15.27
CA SER A 83 -19.77 17.54 -16.69
C SER A 83 -18.90 16.46 -17.34
N GLN A 84 -17.98 15.83 -16.60
CA GLN A 84 -17.02 14.83 -17.11
C GLN A 84 -17.48 13.39 -16.85
N GLY A 85 -18.73 13.21 -16.40
CA GLY A 85 -19.38 11.91 -16.22
C GLY A 85 -19.58 11.51 -14.76
N PHE A 86 -19.06 12.26 -13.78
CA PHE A 86 -19.44 12.06 -12.38
C PHE A 86 -20.77 12.78 -12.10
N THR A 87 -21.87 12.20 -12.57
CA THR A 87 -23.22 12.78 -12.45
C THR A 87 -23.77 12.67 -11.03
N GLU A 88 -24.86 13.37 -10.71
CA GLU A 88 -25.55 13.23 -9.42
C GLU A 88 -26.03 11.79 -9.17
N ALA A 89 -26.45 11.06 -10.21
CA ALA A 89 -26.84 9.66 -10.10
C ALA A 89 -25.64 8.78 -9.67
N VAL A 90 -24.45 9.02 -10.25
CA VAL A 90 -23.22 8.32 -9.86
C VAL A 90 -22.79 8.72 -8.45
N ARG A 91 -22.83 10.02 -8.12
CA ARG A 91 -22.52 10.57 -6.79
C ARG A 91 -23.40 9.97 -5.68
N ASN A 92 -24.67 9.72 -5.98
CA ASN A 92 -25.60 9.08 -5.05
C ASN A 92 -25.20 7.63 -4.71
N ASN A 93 -24.50 6.93 -5.60
CA ASN A 93 -24.00 5.57 -5.37
C ASN A 93 -22.69 5.51 -4.56
N VAL A 94 -22.05 6.64 -4.29
CA VAL A 94 -20.81 6.66 -3.48
C VAL A 94 -21.16 6.41 -2.02
N SER A 95 -20.55 5.41 -1.39
CA SER A 95 -20.79 5.07 0.02
C SER A 95 -19.59 4.38 0.61
N LEU A 96 -19.40 4.48 1.94
CA LEU A 96 -18.26 3.87 2.62
C LEU A 96 -18.15 2.35 2.40
N ASN A 97 -19.28 1.67 2.19
CA ASN A 97 -19.30 0.23 1.92
C ASN A 97 -18.76 -0.16 0.53
N ASN A 98 -18.49 0.81 -0.36
CA ASN A 98 -18.01 0.56 -1.71
C ASN A 98 -17.13 1.72 -2.24
N ILE A 99 -15.96 1.89 -1.63
CA ILE A 99 -14.91 2.80 -2.11
C ILE A 99 -13.56 2.08 -2.12
N VAL A 100 -12.57 2.69 -2.76
CA VAL A 100 -11.19 2.18 -2.82
C VAL A 100 -10.30 3.04 -1.95
N GLY A 101 -9.67 2.44 -0.95
CA GLY A 101 -8.60 3.07 -0.16
C GLY A 101 -7.22 2.72 -0.70
N PHE A 102 -6.28 3.66 -0.64
CA PHE A 102 -4.87 3.44 -0.97
C PHE A 102 -3.99 4.44 -0.22
N CYS A 103 -2.73 4.09 0.01
CA CYS A 103 -1.83 4.88 0.83
C CYS A 103 -0.41 4.96 0.25
N THR A 104 0.36 5.92 0.73
CA THR A 104 1.80 5.98 0.52
C THR A 104 2.50 5.47 1.78
N ILE A 105 3.38 4.50 1.60
CA ILE A 105 4.19 3.90 2.66
C ILE A 105 5.67 4.21 2.47
N SER A 106 6.46 3.99 3.52
CA SER A 106 7.93 4.05 3.46
C SER A 106 8.50 3.29 2.26
N THR A 107 9.62 3.77 1.72
CA THR A 107 10.31 3.18 0.58
C THR A 107 10.59 1.69 0.80
N ALA A 108 10.20 0.87 -0.17
CA ALA A 108 10.35 -0.59 -0.16
C ALA A 108 9.67 -1.33 1.02
N ALA A 109 8.82 -0.65 1.78
CA ALA A 109 7.95 -1.31 2.75
C ALA A 109 6.81 -2.07 2.03
N THR A 110 6.20 -3.01 2.73
CA THR A 110 4.97 -3.69 2.32
C THR A 110 3.85 -3.40 3.30
N ILE A 111 2.60 -3.51 2.86
CA ILE A 111 1.41 -3.30 3.69
C ILE A 111 0.39 -4.41 3.48
N ALA A 112 -0.22 -4.87 4.57
CA ALA A 112 -1.32 -5.83 4.55
C ALA A 112 -2.42 -5.43 5.53
N PRO A 113 -3.71 -5.66 5.19
CA PRO A 113 -4.80 -5.49 6.16
C PRO A 113 -4.68 -6.51 7.29
N ILE A 114 -5.06 -6.10 8.50
CA ILE A 114 -5.14 -6.99 9.67
C ILE A 114 -6.61 -7.34 9.93
N GLY A 115 -6.88 -8.62 10.21
CA GLY A 115 -8.23 -9.09 10.53
C GLY A 115 -9.20 -8.91 9.37
N THR A 116 -10.34 -8.25 9.62
CA THR A 116 -11.37 -7.98 8.61
C THR A 116 -11.15 -6.67 7.85
N SER A 117 -10.04 -5.97 8.12
CA SER A 117 -9.79 -4.66 7.52
C SER A 117 -9.80 -4.72 5.99
N PRO A 118 -10.35 -3.71 5.31
CA PRO A 118 -10.45 -3.70 3.85
C PRO A 118 -9.09 -3.78 3.18
N ALA A 119 -8.93 -4.66 2.21
CA ALA A 119 -7.74 -4.67 1.38
C ALA A 119 -7.70 -3.43 0.47
N LEU A 120 -6.53 -2.79 0.38
CA LEU A 120 -6.31 -1.57 -0.38
C LEU A 120 -6.26 -1.84 -1.89
N GLY A 121 -6.52 -0.80 -2.70
CA GLY A 121 -6.42 -0.83 -4.15
C GLY A 121 -7.60 -1.48 -4.90
N LYS A 122 -8.59 -2.01 -4.17
CA LYS A 122 -9.85 -2.54 -4.72
C LYS A 122 -11.09 -2.00 -3.97
N PRO A 123 -12.28 -2.03 -4.59
CA PRO A 123 -13.51 -1.62 -3.91
C PRO A 123 -13.78 -2.50 -2.70
N ALA A 124 -14.08 -1.87 -1.56
CA ALA A 124 -14.30 -2.55 -0.29
C ALA A 124 -15.09 -1.67 0.70
N ASP A 125 -15.44 -2.25 1.84
CA ASP A 125 -16.24 -1.61 2.89
C ASP A 125 -15.39 -0.95 3.98
N PHE A 126 -15.25 0.37 3.88
CA PHE A 126 -14.54 1.23 4.84
C PHE A 126 -15.47 1.83 5.92
N SER A 127 -16.69 1.30 6.09
CA SER A 127 -17.56 1.66 7.22
C SER A 127 -17.29 0.84 8.48
N GLN A 128 -16.40 -0.15 8.40
CA GLN A 128 -16.09 -1.05 9.50
C GLN A 128 -15.36 -0.33 10.66
N PRO A 129 -15.68 -0.67 11.91
CA PRO A 129 -14.90 -0.18 13.05
C PRO A 129 -13.52 -0.85 13.11
N ASN A 130 -12.57 -0.20 13.78
CA ASN A 130 -11.27 -0.78 14.16
C ASN A 130 -10.40 -1.30 12.99
N MET A 131 -10.43 -0.61 11.85
CA MET A 131 -9.59 -0.95 10.69
C MET A 131 -8.11 -0.73 11.02
N SER A 132 -7.27 -1.69 10.64
CA SER A 132 -5.83 -1.65 10.88
C SER A 132 -5.01 -2.35 9.80
N TYR A 133 -3.77 -1.89 9.64
CA TYR A 133 -2.84 -2.36 8.61
C TYR A 133 -1.46 -2.57 9.22
N GLU A 134 -0.81 -3.68 8.87
CA GLU A 134 0.59 -3.93 9.22
C GLU A 134 1.47 -3.40 8.08
N VAL A 135 2.38 -2.49 8.41
CA VAL A 135 3.45 -2.05 7.52
C VAL A 135 4.76 -2.71 7.96
N ILE A 136 5.42 -3.38 7.03
CA ILE A 136 6.69 -4.07 7.25
C ILE A 136 7.76 -3.31 6.45
N ALA A 137 8.81 -2.83 7.12
CA ALA A 137 9.91 -2.13 6.46
C ALA A 137 10.74 -3.07 5.56
N ALA A 138 11.64 -2.50 4.76
CA ALA A 138 12.49 -3.25 3.85
C ALA A 138 13.42 -4.23 4.58
N ASP A 139 13.78 -3.94 5.84
CA ASP A 139 14.57 -4.82 6.71
C ASP A 139 13.84 -6.09 7.15
N LYS A 140 12.53 -6.19 6.89
CA LYS A 140 11.63 -7.30 7.27
C LYS A 140 11.49 -7.54 8.78
N THR A 141 12.18 -6.78 9.61
CA THR A 141 12.18 -6.90 11.07
C THR A 141 11.39 -5.78 11.73
N THR A 142 11.48 -4.57 11.19
CA THR A 142 10.72 -3.42 11.67
C THR A 142 9.28 -3.49 11.15
N LYS A 143 8.33 -3.50 12.08
CA LYS A 143 6.89 -3.57 11.80
C LYS A 143 6.13 -2.52 12.59
N LYS A 144 5.13 -1.92 11.96
CA LYS A 144 4.20 -0.98 12.61
C LYS A 144 2.76 -1.34 12.26
N THR A 145 1.92 -1.41 13.29
CA THR A 145 0.46 -1.54 13.12
C THR A 145 -0.14 -0.14 13.11
N TRP A 146 -0.78 0.22 12.01
CA TRP A 146 -1.45 1.49 11.82
C TRP A 146 -2.96 1.34 11.92
N LYS A 147 -3.61 2.19 12.69
CA LYS A 147 -5.07 2.27 12.79
C LYS A 147 -5.62 3.28 11.79
N LEU A 148 -6.64 2.88 11.05
CA LEU A 148 -7.40 3.75 10.17
C LEU A 148 -8.73 4.11 10.84
N ILE A 149 -9.00 5.40 10.94
CA ILE A 149 -10.21 5.97 11.55
C ILE A 149 -10.88 6.85 10.49
N ILE A 150 -12.11 6.50 10.12
CA ILE A 150 -12.97 7.36 9.32
C ILE A 150 -13.77 8.22 10.31
N GLU A 151 -13.37 9.47 10.47
CA GLU A 151 -14.02 10.38 11.41
C GLU A 151 -15.34 10.90 10.85
N SER A 152 -15.38 11.18 9.54
CA SER A 152 -16.61 11.60 8.87
C SER A 152 -16.61 11.24 7.39
N PHE A 153 -17.81 11.08 6.87
CA PHE A 153 -18.09 10.90 5.45
C PHE A 153 -19.26 11.80 5.07
N SER A 154 -19.03 12.75 4.17
CA SER A 154 -20.01 13.75 3.75
C SER A 154 -20.17 13.75 2.23
N LYS A 155 -21.39 14.00 1.76
CA LYS A 155 -21.67 14.27 0.34
C LYS A 155 -21.96 15.74 0.16
#